data_AF-A0A916UTH1-F1
#
_entry.id   AF-A0A916UTH1-F1
#
_cell.length_a   1.000
_cell.length_b   1.000
_cell.length_c   1.000
_cell.angle_alpha   90.00
_cell.angle_beta   90.00
_cell.angle_gamma   90.00
#
_symmetry.space_group_name_H-M   'P 1'
#
loop_
_entity.id
_entity.type
_entity.pdbx_description
1 polymer ?
#
loop_
_entity_poly.entity_id
_entity_poly.type
_entity_poly.pdbx_seq_one_letter_code
_entity_poly.pdbx_strand_id
1 'polypeptide(L)'
;MVNPYEIAKVEDTSTTRIEDKLLKLAQKIEAIALSAKLDAELRNEREVARRQLSLVWKQEKSEKDRLLKEIESLEQLAKNAERAESLRAFAGRISQEPNAPAMLKDDITVLLNVADWLDTLINKHWPEIDDVPDHDPYVGWY
;
A
#
# COMPACT_ATOMS: atom_id res chain seq x y z
N MET A 1 -15.43 11.70 33.79
CA MET A 1 -16.77 11.91 34.37
C MET A 1 -16.56 12.81 35.58
N VAL A 2 -17.00 14.07 35.54
CA VAL A 2 -16.80 14.99 36.67
C VAL A 2 -17.82 14.64 37.76
N ASN A 3 -17.37 14.45 39.00
CA ASN A 3 -18.23 14.06 40.12
C ASN A 3 -19.12 15.26 40.51
N PRO A 4 -20.47 15.14 40.49
CA PRO A 4 -21.37 16.25 40.83
C PRO A 4 -21.15 16.81 42.24
N TYR A 5 -20.63 16.00 43.16
CA TYR A 5 -20.30 16.42 44.52
C TYR A 5 -19.05 17.31 44.61
N GLU A 6 -18.10 17.21 43.67
CA GLU A 6 -16.92 18.09 43.63
C GLU A 6 -17.27 19.49 43.11
N ILE A 7 -18.23 19.58 42.18
CA ILE A 7 -18.69 20.86 41.61
C ILE A 7 -19.44 21.69 42.66
N ALA A 8 -20.17 21.02 43.57
CA ALA A 8 -20.95 21.65 44.63
C ALA A 8 -20.11 22.12 45.84
N LYS A 9 -18.80 21.86 45.85
CA LYS A 9 -17.92 22.25 46.95
C LYS A 9 -17.67 23.76 46.90
N VAL A 10 -18.40 24.49 47.73
CA VAL A 10 -18.14 25.89 48.05
C VAL A 10 -17.42 25.91 49.40
N GLU A 11 -16.26 26.57 49.48
CA GLU A 11 -15.56 26.74 50.76
C GLU A 11 -16.47 27.47 51.74
N ASP A 12 -16.89 26.76 52.79
CA ASP A 12 -17.89 27.24 53.72
C ASP A 12 -17.24 28.22 54.71
N THR A 13 -17.11 29.47 54.30
CA THR A 13 -16.73 30.57 55.18
C THR A 13 -17.99 31.18 55.79
N SER A 14 -17.96 31.42 57.10
CA SER A 14 -19.09 31.92 57.91
C SER A 14 -19.52 33.35 57.58
N THR A 15 -18.81 34.03 56.67
CA THR A 15 -18.95 35.46 56.35
C THR A 15 -19.63 35.77 55.02
N THR A 16 -19.99 34.77 54.20
CA THR A 16 -20.61 34.99 52.88
C THR A 16 -22.10 34.65 52.88
N ARG A 17 -22.92 35.52 52.27
CA ARG A 17 -24.37 35.31 52.15
C ARG A 17 -24.67 34.12 51.26
N ILE A 18 -25.75 33.40 51.57
CA ILE A 18 -26.17 32.19 50.83
C ILE A 18 -26.41 32.51 49.35
N GLU A 19 -26.97 33.68 49.04
CA GLU A 19 -27.22 34.16 47.66
C GLU A 19 -25.92 34.23 46.84
N ASP A 20 -24.82 34.73 47.42
CA ASP A 20 -23.52 34.80 46.75
C ASP A 20 -22.94 33.41 46.49
N LYS A 21 -23.19 32.45 47.39
CA LYS A 21 -22.77 31.06 47.23
C LYS A 21 -23.54 30.37 46.10
N LEU A 22 -24.85 30.59 46.02
CA LEU A 22 -25.70 30.07 44.94
C LEU A 22 -25.32 30.66 43.57
N LEU A 23 -25.04 31.97 43.51
CA LEU A 23 -24.59 32.62 42.28
C LEU A 23 -23.25 32.05 41.80
N LYS A 24 -22.28 31.87 42.70
CA LYS A 24 -20.97 31.26 42.38
C LYS A 24 -21.12 29.81 41.88
N LEU A 25 -22.03 29.04 42.48
CA LEU A 25 -22.28 27.67 42.07
C LEU A 25 -22.94 27.61 40.68
N ALA A 26 -23.90 28.50 40.40
CA ALA A 26 -24.50 28.64 39.07
C ALA A 26 -23.46 28.99 38.01
N GLN A 27 -22.59 29.97 38.28
CA GLN A 27 -21.48 30.36 37.39
C GLN A 27 -20.50 29.21 37.13
N LYS A 28 -20.17 28.40 38.15
CA LYS A 28 -19.32 27.21 37.99
C LYS A 28 -19.98 26.15 37.11
N ILE A 29 -21.28 25.89 37.31
CA ILE A 29 -22.03 24.92 36.50
C ILE A 29 -22.09 25.38 35.04
N GLU A 30 -22.36 26.67 34.80
CA GLU A 30 -22.37 27.25 33.46
C GLU A 30 -21.01 27.13 32.78
N ALA A 31 -19.92 27.48 33.48
CA ALA A 31 -18.57 27.36 32.95
C ALA A 31 -18.19 25.92 32.59
N ILE A 32 -18.60 24.93 33.40
CA ILE A 32 -18.37 23.50 33.12
C ILE A 32 -19.22 23.02 31.94
N ALA A 33 -20.48 23.46 31.84
CA ALA A 33 -21.34 23.10 30.71
C ALA A 33 -20.78 23.66 29.39
N LEU A 34 -20.30 24.90 29.41
CA LEU A 34 -19.66 25.54 28.26
C LEU A 34 -18.34 24.84 27.87
N SER A 35 -17.49 24.49 28.84
CA SER A 35 -16.24 23.78 28.55
C SER A 35 -16.49 22.37 28.00
N ALA A 36 -17.46 21.64 28.56
CA ALA A 36 -17.84 20.32 28.05
C ALA A 36 -18.39 20.38 26.62
N LYS A 37 -19.17 21.42 26.30
CA LYS A 37 -19.68 21.64 24.95
C LYS A 37 -18.55 21.97 23.97
N LEU A 38 -17.65 22.88 24.34
CA LEU A 38 -16.49 23.24 23.52
C LEU A 38 -15.58 22.02 23.28
N ASP A 39 -15.32 21.22 24.31
CA ASP A 39 -14.53 20.00 24.18
C ASP A 39 -15.19 18.98 23.24
N ALA A 40 -16.52 18.86 23.28
CA ALA A 40 -17.26 17.98 22.38
C ALA A 40 -17.18 18.47 20.92
N GLU A 41 -17.33 19.77 20.70
CA GLU A 41 -17.20 20.39 19.37
C GLU A 41 -15.79 20.20 18.80
N LEU A 42 -14.75 20.49 19.60
CA LEU A 42 -13.35 20.29 19.20
C LEU A 42 -13.02 18.81 18.90
N ARG A 43 -13.59 17.87 19.64
CA ARG A 43 -13.44 16.43 19.34
C ARG A 43 -14.09 16.08 18.01
N ASN A 44 -15.30 16.57 17.77
CA ASN A 44 -16.01 16.32 16.52
C ASN A 44 -15.24 16.89 15.32
N GLU A 45 -14.75 18.13 15.42
CA GLU A 45 -13.92 18.75 14.37
C GLU A 45 -12.66 17.94 14.09
N ARG A 46 -11.95 17.50 15.14
CA ARG A 46 -10.76 16.65 15.02
C ARG A 46 -11.07 15.30 14.38
N GLU A 47 -12.21 14.70 14.71
CA GLU A 47 -12.63 13.45 14.09
C GLU A 47 -12.94 13.63 12.60
N VAL A 48 -13.65 14.69 12.22
CA VAL A 48 -13.94 15.00 10.82
C VAL A 48 -12.64 15.23 10.06
N ALA A 49 -11.71 16.03 10.58
CA ALA A 49 -10.41 16.27 9.98
C ALA A 49 -9.60 14.98 9.82
N ARG A 50 -9.58 14.11 10.84
CA ARG A 50 -8.91 12.80 10.77
C ARG A 50 -9.53 11.89 9.70
N ARG A 51 -10.86 11.86 9.59
CA ARG A 51 -11.56 11.06 8.57
C ARG A 51 -11.22 11.55 7.17
N GLN A 52 -11.21 12.87 6.95
CA GLN A 52 -10.82 13.46 5.67
C GLN A 52 -9.37 13.12 5.30
N LEU A 53 -8.43 13.31 6.23
CA LEU A 53 -7.02 12.94 6.02
C LEU A 53 -6.85 11.44 5.74
N SER A 54 -7.59 10.59 6.44
CA SER A 54 -7.56 9.14 6.21
C SER A 54 -8.07 8.76 4.82
N LEU A 55 -9.11 9.44 4.31
CA LEU A 55 -9.62 9.21 2.95
C LEU A 55 -8.60 9.62 1.88
N VAL A 56 -8.01 10.80 2.02
CA VAL A 56 -6.94 11.28 1.12
C VAL A 56 -5.77 10.32 1.13
N TRP A 57 -5.28 9.94 2.31
CA TRP A 57 -4.18 8.99 2.45
C TRP A 57 -4.50 7.64 1.80
N LYS A 58 -5.72 7.12 1.95
CA LYS A 58 -6.12 5.86 1.31
C LYS A 58 -6.09 5.95 -0.22
N GLN A 59 -6.57 7.06 -0.78
CA GLN A 59 -6.54 7.30 -2.22
C GLN A 59 -5.08 7.38 -2.72
N GLU A 60 -4.25 8.22 -2.09
CA GLU A 60 -2.83 8.36 -2.44
C GLU A 60 -2.07 7.05 -2.29
N LYS A 61 -2.36 6.27 -1.24
CA LYS A 61 -1.76 4.95 -1.04
C LYS A 61 -2.15 3.98 -2.14
N SER A 62 -3.42 3.94 -2.52
CA SER A 62 -3.89 3.07 -3.61
C SER A 62 -3.25 3.43 -4.95
N GLU A 63 -3.08 4.72 -5.23
CA GLU A 63 -2.42 5.19 -6.44
C GLU A 63 -0.92 4.87 -6.43
N LYS A 64 -0.25 5.09 -5.30
CA LYS A 64 1.14 4.67 -5.11
C LYS A 64 1.32 3.17 -5.37
N ASP A 65 0.44 2.34 -4.80
CA ASP A 65 0.53 0.88 -4.95
C ASP A 65 0.26 0.43 -6.39
N ARG A 66 -0.63 1.13 -7.12
CA ARG A 66 -0.84 0.94 -8.55
C ARG A 66 0.43 1.24 -9.36
N LEU A 67 1.03 2.40 -9.13
CA LEU A 67 2.26 2.82 -9.80
C LEU A 67 3.43 1.89 -9.50
N LEU A 68 3.56 1.39 -8.27
CA LEU A 68 4.62 0.44 -7.92
C LEU A 68 4.48 -0.89 -8.68
N LYS A 69 3.26 -1.40 -8.85
CA LYS A 69 3.01 -2.60 -9.67
C LYS A 69 3.34 -2.38 -11.15
N GLU A 70 3.06 -1.19 -11.66
CA GLU A 70 3.41 -0.83 -13.03
C GLU A 70 4.93 -0.71 -13.22
N ILE A 71 5.65 -0.16 -12.24
CA ILE A 71 7.11 -0.15 -12.25
C ILE A 71 7.67 -1.57 -12.23
N GLU A 72 7.15 -2.45 -11.35
CA GLU A 72 7.58 -3.84 -11.27
C GLU A 72 7.38 -4.60 -12.59
N SER A 73 6.25 -4.38 -13.28
CA SER A 73 6.01 -5.00 -14.58
C SER A 73 6.98 -4.47 -15.65
N LEU A 74 7.25 -3.17 -15.68
CA LEU A 74 8.21 -2.56 -16.60
C LEU A 74 9.65 -3.03 -16.33
N GLU A 75 10.05 -3.16 -15.06
CA GLU A 75 11.35 -3.73 -14.70
C GLU A 75 11.49 -5.17 -15.16
N GLN A 76 10.43 -5.97 -15.03
CA GLN A 76 10.44 -7.36 -15.50
C GLN A 76 10.56 -7.42 -17.03
N LEU A 77 9.85 -6.55 -17.76
CA LEU A 77 9.98 -6.43 -19.21
C LEU A 77 11.40 -6.03 -19.62
N ALA A 78 11.99 -5.05 -18.95
CA ALA A 78 13.37 -4.61 -19.23
C ALA A 78 14.39 -5.74 -18.99
N LYS A 79 14.26 -6.47 -17.88
CA LYS A 79 15.10 -7.64 -17.58
C LYS A 79 14.96 -8.74 -18.63
N ASN A 80 13.74 -9.02 -19.08
CA ASN A 80 13.50 -10.02 -20.12
C ASN A 80 14.11 -9.59 -21.46
N ALA A 81 13.99 -8.32 -21.83
CA ALA A 81 14.61 -7.77 -23.04
C ALA A 81 16.15 -7.86 -23.00
N GLU A 82 16.78 -7.46 -21.88
CA GLU A 82 18.23 -7.58 -21.70
C GLU A 82 18.70 -9.04 -21.79
N ARG A 83 17.94 -9.97 -21.19
CA ARG A 83 18.22 -11.41 -21.29
C ARG A 83 18.08 -11.91 -22.73
N ALA A 84 17.05 -11.50 -23.46
CA ALA A 84 16.85 -11.86 -24.86
C ALA A 84 18.04 -11.38 -25.72
N GLU A 85 18.45 -10.13 -25.56
CA GLU A 85 19.61 -9.58 -26.27
C GLU A 85 20.90 -10.34 -25.93
N SER A 86 21.11 -10.63 -24.64
CA SER A 86 22.27 -11.39 -24.18
C SER A 86 22.34 -12.79 -24.78
N LEU A 87 21.19 -13.48 -24.88
CA LEU A 87 21.09 -14.80 -25.50
C LEU A 87 21.37 -14.76 -27.00
N ARG A 88 20.86 -13.76 -27.72
CA ARG A 88 21.17 -13.56 -29.16
C ARG A 88 22.65 -13.28 -29.37
N ALA A 89 23.24 -12.41 -28.53
CA ALA A 89 24.66 -12.11 -28.60
C ALA A 89 25.52 -13.36 -28.33
N PHE A 90 25.13 -14.18 -27.35
CA PHE A 90 25.82 -15.43 -27.04
C PHE A 90 25.71 -16.46 -28.17
N ALA A 91 24.51 -16.67 -28.72
CA ALA A 91 24.28 -17.51 -29.89
C ALA A 91 25.13 -17.05 -31.11
N GLY A 92 25.23 -15.73 -31.30
CA GLY A 92 26.09 -15.14 -32.33
C GLY A 92 27.57 -15.46 -32.12
N ARG A 93 28.08 -15.41 -30.89
CA ARG A 93 29.46 -15.78 -30.56
C ARG A 93 29.74 -17.26 -30.80
N ILE A 94 28.83 -18.16 -30.42
CA ILE A 94 28.99 -19.60 -30.67
C ILE A 94 29.06 -19.87 -32.18
N SER A 95 28.19 -19.21 -32.95
CA SER A 95 28.14 -19.37 -34.42
C SER A 95 29.43 -18.93 -35.11
N GLN A 96 30.15 -17.95 -34.53
CA GLN A 96 31.41 -17.43 -35.05
C GLN A 96 32.64 -18.24 -34.60
N GLU A 97 32.52 -19.11 -33.60
CA GLU A 97 33.62 -19.90 -33.05
C GLU A 97 33.72 -21.27 -33.76
N PRO A 98 34.74 -21.49 -34.61
CA PRO A 98 34.84 -22.71 -35.41
C PRO A 98 34.95 -23.97 -34.55
N ASN A 99 35.64 -23.84 -33.41
CA ASN A 99 35.95 -24.94 -32.49
C ASN A 99 34.92 -25.06 -31.35
N ALA A 100 33.77 -24.39 -31.43
CA ALA A 100 32.74 -24.53 -30.41
C ALA A 100 32.29 -26.00 -30.30
N PRO A 101 32.14 -26.54 -29.07
CA PRO A 101 31.60 -27.87 -28.83
C PRO A 101 30.29 -28.13 -29.60
N ALA A 102 30.15 -29.33 -30.18
CA ALA A 102 28.96 -29.69 -30.96
C ALA A 102 27.66 -29.50 -30.17
N MET A 103 27.65 -29.87 -28.89
CA MET A 103 26.52 -29.66 -27.98
C MET A 103 26.07 -28.20 -27.92
N LEU A 104 27.02 -27.25 -27.88
CA LEU A 104 26.69 -25.82 -27.87
C LEU A 104 26.17 -25.32 -29.22
N LYS A 105 26.56 -25.96 -30.33
CA LYS A 105 26.03 -25.63 -31.67
C LYS A 105 24.60 -26.13 -31.83
N ASP A 106 24.28 -27.30 -31.28
CA ASP A 106 22.93 -27.87 -31.29
C ASP A 106 21.96 -27.01 -30.43
N ASP A 107 22.46 -26.42 -29.35
CA ASP A 107 21.67 -25.56 -28.45
C ASP A 107 21.39 -24.14 -29.01
N ILE A 108 22.03 -23.72 -30.11
CA ILE A 108 21.86 -22.36 -30.68
C ILE A 108 20.39 -22.09 -31.01
N THR A 109 19.70 -23.06 -31.64
CA THR A 109 18.30 -22.91 -32.02
C THR A 109 17.40 -22.73 -30.79
N VAL A 110 17.70 -23.46 -29.71
CA VAL A 110 16.98 -23.33 -28.44
C VAL A 110 17.23 -21.96 -27.82
N LEU A 111 18.49 -21.49 -27.78
CA LEU A 111 18.84 -20.17 -27.25
C LEU A 111 18.13 -19.03 -27.98
N LEU A 112 18.03 -19.10 -29.32
CA LEU A 112 17.31 -18.12 -30.12
C LEU A 112 15.80 -18.20 -29.89
N ASN A 113 15.24 -19.40 -29.73
CA ASN A 113 13.82 -19.56 -29.38
C ASN A 113 13.50 -18.96 -28.00
N VAL A 114 14.33 -19.20 -26.99
CA VAL A 114 14.22 -18.57 -25.67
C VAL A 114 14.31 -17.05 -25.77
N ALA A 115 15.28 -16.54 -26.53
CA ALA A 115 15.46 -15.10 -26.69
C ALA A 115 14.22 -14.44 -27.28
N ASP A 116 13.65 -15.04 -28.33
CA ASP A 116 12.45 -14.49 -28.96
C ASP A 116 11.20 -14.64 -28.10
N TRP A 117 11.10 -15.70 -27.29
CA TRP A 117 10.00 -15.87 -26.34
C TRP A 117 10.07 -14.87 -25.17
N LEU A 118 11.27 -14.53 -24.70
CA LEU A 118 11.47 -13.50 -23.67
C LEU A 118 11.24 -12.08 -24.18
N ASP A 119 11.44 -11.86 -25.48
CA ASP A 119 11.32 -10.54 -26.11
C ASP A 119 9.87 -10.23 -26.44
N THR A 120 9.22 -9.45 -25.58
CA THR A 120 7.80 -9.09 -25.75
C THR A 120 7.49 -8.26 -27.00
N LEU A 121 8.51 -7.74 -27.70
CA LEU A 121 8.31 -7.07 -28.99
C LEU A 121 8.13 -8.07 -30.13
N ILE A 122 8.67 -9.28 -29.96
CA ILE A 122 8.51 -10.38 -30.89
C ILE A 122 7.36 -11.22 -30.35
N ASN A 123 6.18 -11.10 -30.96
CA ASN A 123 5.01 -11.89 -30.58
C ASN A 123 5.21 -13.36 -30.97
N LYS A 124 6.05 -14.08 -30.22
CA LYS A 124 6.41 -15.47 -30.45
C LYS A 124 5.89 -16.32 -29.30
N HIS A 125 4.85 -17.08 -29.61
CA HIS A 125 4.33 -18.15 -28.76
C HIS A 125 5.31 -19.31 -28.74
N TRP A 126 5.54 -19.89 -27.57
CA TRP A 126 6.26 -21.13 -27.38
C TRP A 126 5.29 -22.19 -26.84
N PRO A 127 4.63 -22.97 -27.72
CA PRO A 127 3.60 -23.93 -27.33
C PRO A 127 4.01 -24.89 -26.21
N GLU A 128 5.24 -25.41 -26.25
CA GLU A 128 5.76 -26.35 -25.26
C GLU A 128 5.90 -25.76 -23.84
N ILE A 129 5.88 -24.44 -23.71
CA ILE A 129 5.92 -23.72 -22.43
C ILE A 129 4.55 -23.10 -22.14
N ASP A 130 3.99 -22.36 -23.10
CA ASP A 130 2.80 -21.54 -22.92
C ASP A 130 1.50 -22.36 -22.84
N ASP A 131 1.44 -23.52 -23.51
CA ASP A 131 0.24 -24.37 -23.53
C ASP A 131 0.25 -25.43 -22.41
N VAL A 132 1.34 -25.52 -21.63
CA VAL A 132 1.45 -26.44 -20.50
C VAL A 132 1.00 -25.73 -19.22
N PRO A 133 -0.15 -26.12 -18.64
CA PRO A 133 -0.62 -25.48 -17.41
C PRO A 133 0.33 -25.77 -16.24
N ASP A 134 0.53 -24.78 -15.38
CA ASP A 134 1.38 -24.88 -14.17
C ASP A 134 0.90 -25.95 -13.17
N HIS A 135 -0.34 -26.42 -13.31
CA HIS A 135 -0.96 -27.41 -12.46
C HIS A 135 -1.53 -28.56 -13.27
N ASP A 136 -1.45 -29.76 -12.71
CA ASP A 136 -2.09 -30.94 -13.29
C ASP A 136 -3.61 -30.73 -13.34
N PRO A 137 -4.22 -30.65 -14.53
CA PRO A 137 -5.66 -30.42 -14.66
C PRO A 137 -6.51 -31.57 -14.10
N TYR A 138 -5.90 -32.71 -13.77
CA TYR A 138 -6.55 -33.91 -13.25
C TYR A 138 -6.40 -34.10 -11.74
N VAL A 139 -5.58 -33.29 -11.07
CA VAL A 139 -5.46 -33.31 -9.60
C VAL A 139 -6.39 -32.24 -9.05
N GLY A 140 -7.51 -32.67 -8.47
CA GLY A 140 -8.45 -31.78 -7.81
C GLY A 140 -7.76 -30.94 -6.73
N TRP A 141 -8.02 -29.63 -6.74
CA TRP A 141 -7.57 -28.70 -5.71
C TRP A 141 -8.15 -29.16 -4.36
N TYR A 142 -7.31 -29.73 -3.49
CA TYR A 142 -7.62 -30.02 -2.10
C TYR A 142 -7.12 -28.91 -1.18
#